data_AF-A0A2A3MGM3-F1
#
_entry.id   AF-A0A2A3MGM3-F1
#
_cell.length_a   1.000
_cell.length_b   1.000
_cell.length_c   1.000
_cell.angle_alpha   90.00
_cell.angle_beta   90.00
_cell.angle_gamma   90.00
#
_symmetry.space_group_name_H-M   'P 1'
#
loop_
_entity.id
_entity.type
_entity.pdbx_description
1 polymer ?
#
loop_
_entity_poly.entity_id
_entity_poly.type
_entity_poly.pdbx_seq_one_letter_code
_entity_poly.pdbx_strand_id
1 'polypeptide(L)'
;MTKTVYQTNRAGLLLGPVEADESPLEPGVYLLPAGAVESPPPDDWPEDKWPRWTGASWALVNRPRQPEQPSPAAKLAAFLADNPDVQALIEEQQQ
;
A
#
# COMPACT_ATOMS: atom_id res chain seq x y z
N MET A 1 -18.67 -21.65 2.42
CA MET A 1 -17.55 -21.65 1.44
C MET A 1 -16.93 -20.26 1.40
N THR A 2 -15.81 -20.04 0.69
CA THR A 2 -15.23 -18.70 0.50
C THR A 2 -15.35 -18.25 -0.96
N LYS A 3 -15.47 -16.93 -1.16
CA LYS A 3 -15.46 -16.28 -2.47
C LYS A 3 -14.34 -15.24 -2.50
N THR A 4 -13.53 -15.23 -3.56
CA THR A 4 -12.56 -14.16 -3.77
C THR A 4 -13.26 -12.86 -4.14
N VAL A 5 -12.95 -11.80 -3.40
CA VAL A 5 -13.34 -10.41 -3.66
C VAL A 5 -12.10 -9.53 -3.58
N TYR A 6 -12.20 -8.26 -3.96
CA TYR A 6 -11.05 -7.38 -4.14
C TYR A 6 -11.14 -6.20 -3.19
N GLN A 7 -10.22 -6.14 -2.23
CA GLN A 7 -10.22 -5.08 -1.22
C GLN A 7 -9.74 -3.76 -1.82
N THR A 8 -10.42 -2.67 -1.46
CA THR A 8 -9.95 -1.32 -1.76
C THR A 8 -9.66 -0.52 -0.49
N ASN A 9 -8.81 0.49 -0.60
CA ASN A 9 -8.65 1.48 0.48
C ASN A 9 -9.77 2.53 0.44
N ARG A 10 -9.75 3.49 1.37
CA ARG A 10 -10.75 4.58 1.43
C ARG A 10 -10.86 5.43 0.17
N ALA A 11 -9.80 5.47 -0.66
CA ALA A 11 -9.80 6.19 -1.94
C ALA A 11 -10.27 5.31 -3.12
N GLY A 12 -10.59 4.03 -2.88
CA GLY A 12 -10.97 3.05 -3.90
C GLY A 12 -9.77 2.37 -4.58
N LEU A 13 -8.53 2.61 -4.15
CA LEU A 13 -7.36 1.96 -4.76
C LEU A 13 -7.31 0.48 -4.36
N LEU A 14 -7.04 -0.39 -5.33
CA LEU A 14 -6.90 -1.83 -5.12
C LEU A 14 -5.78 -2.11 -4.09
N LEU A 15 -6.09 -2.91 -3.07
CA LEU A 15 -5.11 -3.45 -2.11
C LEU A 15 -4.75 -4.89 -2.45
N GLY A 16 -5.69 -5.67 -2.98
CA GLY A 16 -5.48 -7.05 -3.40
C GLY A 16 -6.72 -7.93 -3.23
N PRO A 17 -6.64 -9.21 -3.62
CA PRO A 17 -7.69 -10.18 -3.39
C PRO A 17 -7.80 -10.52 -1.89
N VAL A 18 -9.02 -10.72 -1.42
CA VAL A 18 -9.37 -11.18 -0.07
C VAL A 18 -10.51 -12.19 -0.18
N GLU A 19 -10.72 -13.00 0.86
CA GLU A 19 -11.83 -13.95 0.92
C GLU A 19 -13.04 -13.33 1.62
N ALA A 20 -14.22 -13.53 1.05
CA ALA A 20 -15.51 -13.28 1.67
C ALA A 20 -16.13 -14.63 2.07
N ASP A 21 -16.56 -14.73 3.32
CA ASP A 21 -17.21 -15.92 3.84
C ASP A 21 -18.69 -15.97 3.46
N GLU A 22 -19.19 -17.16 3.18
CA GLU A 22 -20.62 -17.39 2.99
C GLU A 22 -21.40 -17.20 4.30
N SER A 23 -22.59 -16.58 4.20
CA SER A 23 -23.49 -16.37 5.33
C SER A 23 -23.97 -17.71 5.87
N PRO A 24 -23.85 -17.96 7.19
CA PRO A 24 -24.36 -19.19 7.79
C PRO A 24 -25.90 -19.23 7.83
N LEU A 25 -26.57 -18.10 7.65
CA LEU A 25 -28.04 -17.98 7.70
C LEU A 25 -28.68 -18.00 6.31
N GLU A 26 -27.94 -17.58 5.29
CA GLU A 26 -28.45 -17.39 3.92
C GLU A 26 -27.48 -18.04 2.92
N PRO A 27 -27.70 -19.32 2.56
CA PRO A 27 -26.84 -20.01 1.59
C PRO A 27 -26.75 -19.24 0.27
N GLY A 28 -25.54 -19.12 -0.26
CA GLY A 28 -25.24 -18.35 -1.48
C GLY A 28 -25.04 -16.83 -1.28
N VAL A 29 -25.31 -16.28 -0.10
CA VAL A 29 -24.99 -14.88 0.24
C VAL A 29 -23.59 -14.82 0.85
N TYR A 30 -22.75 -13.89 0.41
CA TYR A 30 -21.37 -13.74 0.92
C TYR A 30 -21.21 -12.42 1.68
N LEU A 31 -20.51 -12.49 2.81
CA LEU A 31 -20.25 -11.36 3.70
C LEU A 31 -19.00 -10.61 3.21
N LEU A 32 -19.20 -9.60 2.38
CA LEU A 32 -18.11 -8.80 1.83
C LEU A 32 -17.43 -7.97 2.94
N PRO A 33 -16.09 -8.02 3.04
CA PRO A 33 -15.35 -7.06 3.85
C PRO A 33 -15.65 -5.62 3.44
N ALA A 34 -15.56 -4.70 4.40
CA ALA A 34 -15.85 -3.29 4.15
C ALA A 34 -14.95 -2.71 3.05
N GLY A 35 -15.55 -2.17 1.99
CA GLY A 35 -14.82 -1.59 0.85
C GLY A 35 -14.26 -2.63 -0.13
N ALA A 36 -14.61 -3.91 0.02
CA ALA A 36 -14.33 -4.92 -0.99
C ALA A 36 -15.33 -4.84 -2.15
N VAL A 37 -14.87 -5.28 -3.32
CA VAL A 37 -15.66 -5.35 -4.55
C VAL A 37 -15.57 -6.74 -5.15
N GLU A 38 -16.68 -7.24 -5.69
CA GLU A 38 -16.71 -8.58 -6.31
C GLU A 38 -16.19 -8.56 -7.74
N SER A 39 -16.26 -7.41 -8.41
CA SER A 39 -15.78 -7.27 -9.78
C SER A 39 -14.26 -7.35 -9.80
N PRO A 40 -13.66 -8.25 -10.61
CA PRO A 40 -12.21 -8.36 -10.71
C PRO A 40 -11.60 -7.10 -11.32
N PRO A 41 -10.43 -6.66 -10.83
CA PRO A 41 -9.63 -5.63 -11.49
C PRO A 41 -9.10 -6.16 -12.84
N PRO A 42 -8.54 -5.29 -13.71
CA PRO A 42 -7.80 -5.74 -14.88
C PRO A 42 -6.68 -6.71 -14.49
N ASP A 43 -6.36 -7.70 -15.32
CA ASP A 43 -5.31 -8.70 -14.99
C ASP A 43 -3.90 -8.07 -14.94
N ASP A 44 -3.65 -7.06 -15.77
CA ASP A 44 -2.37 -6.35 -15.88
C ASP A 44 -2.57 -4.83 -16.01
N TRP A 45 -1.57 -4.06 -15.56
CA TRP A 45 -1.52 -2.61 -15.75
C TRP A 45 -0.07 -2.08 -15.74
N PRO A 46 0.20 -0.92 -16.39
CA PRO A 46 1.52 -0.30 -16.37
C PRO A 46 2.03 0.05 -14.95
N GLU A 47 3.34 0.10 -14.78
CA GLU A 47 3.97 0.39 -13.48
C GLU A 47 3.60 1.77 -12.92
N ASP A 48 3.43 2.77 -13.78
CA ASP A 48 3.02 4.12 -13.40
C ASP A 48 1.51 4.24 -13.14
N LYS A 49 0.75 3.15 -13.29
CA LYS A 49 -0.69 3.08 -13.08
C LYS A 49 -1.07 2.19 -11.91
N TRP A 50 -2.28 2.41 -11.42
CA TRP A 50 -2.90 1.61 -10.37
C TRP A 50 -4.43 1.54 -10.56
N PRO A 51 -5.05 0.36 -10.38
CA PRO A 51 -6.51 0.24 -10.43
C PRO A 51 -7.18 0.95 -9.26
N ARG A 52 -8.24 1.70 -9.59
CA ARG A 52 -9.11 2.39 -8.64
C ARG A 52 -10.57 2.08 -8.95
N TRP A 53 -11.31 1.64 -7.93
CA TRP A 53 -12.76 1.49 -8.01
C TRP A 53 -13.45 2.86 -7.98
N THR A 54 -14.34 3.08 -8.95
CA THR A 54 -15.10 4.34 -9.11
C THR A 54 -16.49 4.31 -8.46
N GLY A 55 -16.88 3.19 -7.88
CA GLY A 55 -18.25 2.92 -7.43
C GLY A 55 -19.03 2.02 -8.39
N ALA A 56 -18.63 1.97 -9.67
CA ALA A 56 -19.27 1.14 -10.69
C ALA A 56 -18.29 0.30 -11.52
N SER A 57 -17.06 0.77 -11.72
CA SER A 57 -16.05 0.09 -12.52
C SER A 57 -14.63 0.42 -12.07
N TRP A 58 -13.67 -0.39 -12.52
CA TRP A 58 -12.25 -0.14 -12.35
C TRP A 58 -11.75 0.90 -13.37
N ALA A 59 -10.99 1.87 -12.89
CA ALA A 59 -10.27 2.84 -13.71
C ALA A 59 -8.77 2.82 -13.34
N LEU A 60 -7.89 2.96 -14.33
CA LEU A 60 -6.46 3.09 -14.09
C LEU A 60 -6.13 4.55 -13.80
N VAL A 61 -5.60 4.81 -12.60
CA VAL A 61 -5.12 6.14 -12.19
C VAL A 61 -3.60 6.12 -12.05
N ASN A 62 -2.97 7.29 -11.92
CA ASN A 62 -1.54 7.35 -11.64
C ASN A 62 -1.23 6.69 -10.30
N ARG A 63 -0.21 5.83 -10.28
CA ARG A 63 0.30 5.24 -9.04
C ARG A 63 0.87 6.37 -8.17
N PRO A 64 0.45 6.51 -6.90
CA PRO A 64 1.07 7.46 -6.00
C PRO A 64 2.56 7.14 -5.88
N ARG A 65 3.43 8.09 -6.26
CA ARG A 65 4.87 7.93 -6.06
C ARG A 65 5.15 8.02 -4.57
N GLN A 66 5.63 6.93 -3.97
CA GLN A 66 6.19 7.01 -2.64
C GLN A 66 7.44 7.91 -2.73
N PRO A 67 7.58 8.93 -1.87
CA PRO A 67 8.81 9.71 -1.83
C PRO A 67 9.97 8.75 -1.54
N GLU A 68 11.01 8.83 -2.37
CA GLU A 68 12.22 8.05 -2.18
C GLU A 68 12.79 8.34 -0.79
N GLN A 69 12.86 7.34 0.07
CA GLN A 69 13.48 7.52 1.37
C GLN A 69 14.98 7.75 1.18
N PRO A 70 15.60 8.71 1.88
CA PRO A 70 17.05 8.87 1.81
C PRO A 70 17.74 7.58 2.25
N SER A 71 18.86 7.26 1.61
CA SER A 71 19.67 6.10 1.98
C SER A 71 20.11 6.20 3.45
N PRO A 72 20.44 5.09 4.13
CA PRO A 72 20.96 5.13 5.50
C PRO A 72 22.18 6.04 5.65
N ALA A 73 23.07 6.05 4.66
CA ALA A 73 24.23 6.93 4.62
C ALA A 73 23.84 8.41 4.49
N ALA A 74 22.87 8.74 3.63
CA ALA A 74 22.36 10.11 3.51
C ALA A 74 21.66 10.58 4.79
N LYS A 75 20.89 9.69 5.45
CA LYS A 75 20.29 9.96 6.76
C LYS A 75 21.36 10.24 7.82
N LEU A 76 22.41 9.42 7.87
CA LEU A 76 23.52 9.60 8.81
C LEU A 76 24.27 10.91 8.53
N ALA A 77 24.59 11.20 7.27
CA ALA A 77 25.29 12.44 6.90
C ALA A 77 24.49 13.69 7.29
N ALA A 78 23.18 13.70 7.03
CA ALA A 78 22.31 14.79 7.46
C ALA A 78 22.28 14.94 8.99
N PHE A 79 22.16 13.82 9.71
CA PHE A 79 22.19 13.82 11.17
C PHE A 79 23.50 14.39 11.73
N LEU A 80 24.66 13.98 11.21
CA LEU A 80 25.95 14.50 11.67
C LEU A 80 26.14 15.99 11.33
N ALA A 81 25.66 16.43 10.16
CA ALA A 81 25.69 17.85 9.79
C ALA A 81 24.85 18.71 10.75
N ASP A 82 23.72 18.19 11.22
CA ASP A 82 22.85 18.87 12.19
C ASP A 82 23.38 18.78 13.64
N ASN A 83 24.32 17.87 13.93
CA ASN A 83 24.83 17.57 15.27
C ASN A 83 26.38 17.47 15.26
N PRO A 84 27.10 18.60 15.17
CA PRO A 84 28.56 18.61 15.04
C PRO A 84 29.29 18.10 16.29
N ASP A 85 28.66 18.20 17.46
CA ASP A 85 29.16 17.63 18.72
C ASP A 85 29.17 16.10 18.69
N VAL A 86 28.13 15.49 18.12
CA VAL A 86 28.07 14.03 17.93
C VAL A 86 29.12 13.57 16.93
N GLN A 87 29.36 14.34 15.86
CA GLN A 87 30.45 14.07 14.93
C GLN A 87 31.81 14.11 15.64
N ALA A 88 32.09 15.16 16.42
CA ALA A 88 33.34 15.29 17.16
C ALA A 88 33.57 14.11 18.13
N LEU A 89 32.52 13.70 18.85
CA LEU A 89 32.60 12.54 19.75
C LEU A 89 32.96 11.24 19.01
N ILE A 90 32.40 11.03 17.82
CA ILE A 90 32.71 9.84 17.01
C ILE A 90 34.17 9.85 16.54
N GLU A 91 34.68 11.02 16.14
CA GLU A 91 36.08 11.19 15.73
C GLU A 91 37.05 10.94 16.89
N GLU A 92 36.70 11.35 18.10
CA GLU A 92 37.46 11.07 19.33
C GLU A 92 37.49 9.56 19.66
N GLN A 93 36.40 8.83 19.42
CA GLN A 93 36.33 7.39 19.71
C GLN A 93 37.05 6.50 18.67
N GLN A 94 37.52 7.06 17.56
CA GLN A 94 38.25 6.32 16.51
C GLN A 94 39.78 6.44 16.62
N GLN A 95 40.30 7.11 17.66
CA GLN A 95 41.72 7.23 17.99
C GLN A 95 42.11 6.23 19.09
#